data_AF-A0A7Y2H2H5-F1
#
_entry.id   AF-A0A7Y2H2H5-F1
#
_cell.length_a   1.000
_cell.length_b   1.000
_cell.length_c   1.000
_cell.angle_alpha   90.00
_cell.angle_beta   90.00
_cell.angle_gamma   90.00
#
_symmetry.space_group_name_H-M   'P 1'
#
loop_
_entity.id
_entity.type
_entity.pdbx_description
1 polymer ?
#
loop_
_entity_poly.entity_id
_entity_poly.type
_entity_poly.pdbx_seq_one_letter_code
_entity_poly.pdbx_strand_id
1 'polypeptide(L)'
;MSSRITPNLSLGGTLARILGVWLWQQADDATLPIGADHESPSAGGGSALPKLVLILGIISLLGSLAFAHQFNLGTKKVLFRDPGTPIKTVAENLERGNLWTNWVPGVAAHRKTMARDIRAGIPEVESLVDGYAEVQQDWNSKGLLHRVLRADELAQDLQKNLSVVRRPWHRGSQAYQEIESTYRRYRELSTSPPETLAGRVLSAPNQSDLAISMLRSGSQVRGTARLGPGKEFELPVVPETQLRFSEISKTTGKVVDSVSFDFLDWPKSTITFPGTGSRFVLALPELDLKGAPLPDLSPAARAEL
;
A
#
# COMPACT_ATOMS: atom_id res chain seq x y z
N MET A 1 -5.41 -35.15 -59.73
CA MET A 1 -6.02 -35.97 -58.66
C MET A 1 -5.44 -35.51 -57.33
N SER A 2 -6.22 -34.80 -56.51
CA SER A 2 -5.77 -34.25 -55.23
C SER A 2 -6.81 -34.63 -54.17
N SER A 3 -6.46 -35.53 -53.25
CA SER A 3 -7.33 -35.99 -52.18
C SER A 3 -7.29 -34.99 -51.02
N ARG A 4 -8.40 -34.29 -50.77
CA ARG A 4 -8.63 -33.53 -49.54
C ARG A 4 -8.90 -34.50 -48.40
N ILE A 5 -8.04 -34.51 -47.39
CA ILE A 5 -8.26 -35.21 -46.13
C ILE A 5 -9.09 -34.28 -45.24
N THR A 6 -10.34 -34.65 -44.96
CA THR A 6 -11.13 -34.07 -43.86
C THR A 6 -10.65 -34.63 -42.52
N PRO A 7 -10.35 -33.80 -41.51
CA PRO A 7 -10.03 -34.30 -40.18
C PRO A 7 -11.30 -34.82 -39.51
N ASN A 8 -11.36 -36.12 -39.29
CA ASN A 8 -12.38 -36.74 -38.45
C ASN A 8 -12.23 -36.21 -37.02
N LEU A 9 -13.17 -35.37 -36.59
CA LEU A 9 -13.37 -35.02 -35.19
C LEU A 9 -13.84 -36.28 -34.46
N SER A 10 -12.95 -36.87 -33.66
CA SER A 10 -13.33 -38.01 -32.83
C SER A 10 -14.37 -37.55 -31.79
N LEU A 11 -15.37 -38.39 -31.55
CA LEU A 11 -16.46 -38.12 -30.59
C LEU A 11 -15.91 -37.73 -29.21
N GLY A 12 -14.76 -38.28 -28.82
CA GLY A 12 -14.05 -37.95 -27.58
C GLY A 12 -13.48 -36.53 -27.53
N GLY A 13 -13.00 -35.99 -28.66
CA GLY A 13 -12.51 -34.61 -28.73
C GLY A 13 -13.62 -33.57 -28.58
N THR A 14 -14.82 -33.88 -29.08
CA THR A 14 -16.00 -33.03 -28.93
C THR A 14 -16.52 -33.09 -27.48
N LEU A 15 -16.57 -34.27 -26.87
CA LEU A 15 -16.95 -34.44 -25.46
C LEU A 15 -16.00 -33.71 -24.50
N ALA A 16 -14.68 -33.77 -24.73
CA ALA A 16 -13.70 -33.07 -23.91
C ALA A 16 -13.86 -31.53 -24.00
N ARG A 17 -14.20 -31.00 -25.18
CA ARG A 17 -14.49 -29.57 -25.36
C ARG A 17 -15.78 -29.15 -24.68
N ILE A 18 -16.82 -29.98 -24.74
CA ILE A 18 -18.10 -29.71 -24.07
C ILE A 18 -17.92 -29.75 -22.55
N LEU A 19 -17.20 -30.74 -22.01
CA LEU A 19 -16.88 -30.83 -20.58
C LEU A 19 -16.02 -29.65 -20.12
N GLY A 20 -15.04 -29.21 -20.91
CA GLY A 20 -14.22 -28.04 -20.60
C GLY A 20 -15.02 -26.73 -20.54
N VAL A 21 -15.97 -26.53 -21.46
CA VAL A 21 -16.86 -25.35 -21.48
C VAL A 21 -17.87 -25.41 -20.32
N TRP A 22 -18.43 -26.59 -20.06
CA TRP A 22 -19.42 -26.78 -18.99
C TRP A 22 -18.80 -26.57 -17.59
N LEU A 23 -17.59 -27.10 -17.35
CA LEU A 23 -16.86 -26.87 -16.10
C LEU A 23 -16.40 -25.41 -15.93
N TRP A 24 -16.12 -24.72 -17.04
CA TRP A 24 -15.80 -23.29 -17.02
C TRP A 24 -17.04 -22.44 -16.68
N GLN A 25 -18.21 -22.78 -17.23
CA GLN A 25 -19.48 -22.14 -16.85
C GLN A 25 -19.85 -22.40 -15.38
N GLN A 26 -19.64 -23.63 -14.88
CA GLN A 26 -19.86 -23.92 -13.46
C GLN A 26 -18.87 -23.20 -12.52
N ALA A 27 -17.64 -22.92 -12.98
CA ALA A 27 -16.68 -22.16 -12.20
C ALA A 27 -17.02 -20.67 -12.10
N ASP A 28 -17.77 -20.13 -13.07
CA ASP A 28 -18.31 -18.76 -13.04
C ASP A 28 -19.53 -18.65 -12.12
N ASP A 29 -20.35 -19.71 -12.03
CA ASP A 29 -21.58 -19.72 -11.22
C ASP A 29 -21.39 -20.16 -9.74
N ALA A 30 -20.28 -20.83 -9.39
CA ALA A 30 -20.10 -21.43 -8.07
C ALA A 30 -19.42 -20.50 -7.06
N THR A 31 -20.23 -19.69 -6.35
CA THR A 31 -19.89 -19.10 -5.04
C THR A 31 -20.38 -20.01 -3.88
N LEU A 32 -19.72 -21.16 -3.68
CA LEU A 32 -19.74 -22.07 -2.49
C LEU A 32 -21.12 -22.63 -2.01
N PRO A 33 -21.21 -23.69 -1.15
CA PRO A 33 -20.19 -24.55 -0.52
C PRO A 33 -20.37 -26.08 -0.75
N ILE A 34 -19.45 -26.83 -0.15
CA ILE A 34 -19.21 -28.29 -0.18
C ILE A 34 -20.39 -29.13 0.34
N GLY A 35 -20.62 -30.30 -0.29
CA GLY A 35 -21.42 -31.40 0.25
C GLY A 35 -20.97 -32.74 -0.34
N ALA A 36 -20.81 -33.74 0.52
CA ALA A 36 -20.10 -34.99 0.31
C ALA A 36 -20.92 -36.11 -0.39
N ASP A 37 -20.20 -37.20 -0.65
CA ASP A 37 -20.62 -38.58 -0.89
C ASP A 37 -21.10 -38.97 -2.30
N HIS A 38 -20.32 -39.85 -2.95
CA HIS A 38 -20.87 -41.08 -3.54
C HIS A 38 -19.79 -42.11 -3.91
N GLU A 39 -20.20 -43.36 -3.70
CA GLU A 39 -19.49 -44.62 -3.81
C GLU A 39 -18.94 -44.95 -5.21
N SER A 40 -17.85 -45.70 -5.24
CA SER A 40 -17.32 -46.34 -6.46
C SER A 40 -18.00 -47.69 -6.73
N PRO A 41 -18.32 -48.04 -7.99
CA PRO A 41 -18.42 -49.42 -8.39
C PRO A 41 -17.24 -49.89 -9.25
N SER A 42 -17.04 -51.20 -9.16
CA SER A 42 -15.94 -52.04 -9.59
C SER A 42 -15.72 -52.18 -11.10
N ALA A 43 -14.49 -52.59 -11.43
CA ALA A 43 -13.93 -52.81 -12.76
C ALA A 43 -14.62 -53.90 -13.62
N GLY A 44 -14.66 -53.66 -14.93
CA GLY A 44 -14.88 -54.65 -15.98
C GLY A 44 -13.99 -54.35 -17.19
N GLY A 45 -13.32 -55.37 -17.72
CA GLY A 45 -12.21 -55.29 -18.67
C GLY A 45 -12.49 -54.62 -20.03
N GLY A 46 -11.44 -54.02 -20.59
CA GLY A 46 -11.42 -53.46 -21.94
C GLY A 46 -10.11 -52.70 -22.19
N SER A 47 -9.55 -52.87 -23.39
CA SER A 47 -8.28 -52.40 -23.96
C SER A 47 -7.50 -51.24 -23.28
N ALA A 48 -6.17 -51.24 -23.40
CA ALA A 48 -5.29 -50.23 -22.79
C ALA A 48 -5.47 -48.79 -23.36
N LEU A 49 -6.10 -48.64 -24.53
CA LEU A 49 -6.34 -47.35 -25.20
C LEU A 49 -7.36 -46.44 -24.48
N PRO A 50 -8.57 -46.89 -24.08
CA PRO A 50 -9.50 -46.09 -23.30
C PRO A 50 -8.96 -45.68 -21.93
N LYS A 51 -8.08 -46.49 -21.30
CA LYS A 51 -7.41 -46.11 -20.05
C LYS A 51 -6.45 -44.95 -20.23
N LEU A 52 -5.70 -44.90 -21.33
CA LEU A 52 -4.82 -43.78 -21.66
C LEU A 52 -5.59 -42.49 -21.97
N VAL A 53 -6.72 -42.58 -22.66
CA VAL A 53 -7.62 -41.45 -22.91
C VAL A 53 -8.29 -40.96 -21.62
N LEU A 54 -8.67 -41.88 -20.72
CA LEU A 54 -9.21 -41.54 -19.41
C LEU A 54 -8.15 -40.90 -18.51
N ILE A 55 -6.92 -41.40 -18.51
CA ILE A 55 -5.79 -40.82 -17.77
C ILE A 55 -5.46 -39.42 -18.33
N LEU A 56 -5.42 -39.23 -19.64
CA LEU A 56 -5.23 -37.92 -20.26
C LEU A 56 -6.38 -36.96 -19.96
N GLY A 57 -7.62 -37.47 -19.93
CA GLY A 57 -8.81 -36.72 -19.53
C GLY A 57 -8.75 -36.29 -18.07
N ILE A 58 -8.34 -37.18 -17.16
CA ILE A 58 -8.16 -36.90 -15.73
C ILE A 58 -6.99 -35.93 -15.51
N ILE A 59 -5.87 -36.07 -16.23
CA ILE A 59 -4.75 -35.12 -16.17
C ILE A 59 -5.18 -33.74 -16.69
N SER A 60 -5.99 -33.69 -17.76
CA SER A 60 -6.53 -32.43 -18.27
C SER A 60 -7.55 -31.83 -17.30
N LEU A 61 -8.38 -32.65 -16.63
CA LEU A 61 -9.35 -32.22 -15.64
C LEU A 61 -8.66 -31.70 -14.37
N LEU A 62 -7.67 -32.44 -13.85
CA LEU A 62 -6.84 -32.04 -12.71
C LEU A 62 -5.98 -30.83 -13.04
N GLY A 63 -5.47 -30.71 -14.27
CA GLY A 63 -4.76 -29.53 -14.74
C GLY A 63 -5.68 -28.31 -14.83
N SER A 64 -6.93 -28.49 -15.28
CA SER A 64 -7.95 -27.43 -15.34
C SER A 64 -8.47 -27.04 -13.96
N LEU A 65 -8.64 -28.00 -13.05
CA LEU A 65 -9.01 -27.80 -11.65
C LEU A 65 -7.87 -27.17 -10.85
N ALA A 66 -6.62 -27.59 -11.05
CA ALA A 66 -5.47 -26.96 -10.43
C ALA A 66 -5.28 -25.54 -10.98
N PHE A 67 -5.46 -25.33 -12.29
CA PHE A 67 -5.44 -24.01 -12.90
C PHE A 67 -6.57 -23.13 -12.39
N ALA A 68 -7.82 -23.62 -12.36
CA ALA A 68 -8.98 -22.92 -11.83
C ALA A 68 -8.87 -22.66 -10.33
N HIS A 69 -8.36 -23.61 -9.53
CA HIS A 69 -8.15 -23.44 -8.09
C HIS A 69 -7.01 -22.43 -7.81
N GLN A 70 -5.93 -22.48 -8.59
CA GLN A 70 -4.84 -21.49 -8.52
C GLN A 70 -5.29 -20.10 -9.04
N PHE A 71 -6.31 -20.05 -9.91
CA PHE A 71 -6.91 -18.83 -10.42
C PHE A 71 -7.98 -18.23 -9.48
N ASN A 72 -8.87 -19.06 -8.94
CA ASN A 72 -10.06 -18.68 -8.19
C ASN A 72 -9.74 -18.34 -6.71
N LEU A 73 -8.66 -18.92 -6.15
CA LEU A 73 -8.25 -18.64 -4.76
C LEU A 73 -7.12 -17.61 -4.61
N GLY A 74 -6.49 -17.08 -5.67
CA GLY A 74 -5.23 -16.35 -5.48
C GLY A 74 -4.80 -15.28 -6.49
N THR A 75 -5.53 -15.00 -7.57
CA THR A 75 -5.00 -14.18 -8.68
C THR A 75 -4.82 -12.70 -8.42
N LYS A 76 -5.33 -12.15 -7.32
CA LYS A 76 -5.00 -10.77 -6.93
C LYS A 76 -3.54 -10.59 -6.50
N LYS A 77 -2.88 -11.65 -6.00
CA LYS A 77 -1.49 -11.60 -5.50
C LYS A 77 -0.45 -12.27 -6.40
N VAL A 78 -0.86 -13.09 -7.37
CA VAL A 78 0.08 -13.96 -8.11
C VAL A 78 0.64 -13.31 -9.39
N LEU A 79 0.00 -12.28 -9.94
CA LEU A 79 0.46 -11.64 -11.18
C LEU A 79 1.72 -10.76 -10.98
N PHE A 80 1.89 -10.20 -9.78
CA PHE A 80 3.02 -9.32 -9.41
C PHE A 80 3.89 -9.97 -8.33
N ARG A 81 4.16 -11.28 -8.48
CA ARG A 81 4.82 -12.09 -7.44
C ARG A 81 6.29 -11.70 -7.22
N ASP A 82 6.92 -11.14 -8.24
CA ASP A 82 8.31 -10.72 -8.24
C ASP A 82 8.38 -9.19 -8.12
N PRO A 83 8.75 -8.65 -6.93
CA PRO A 83 8.81 -7.21 -6.69
C PRO A 83 9.68 -6.50 -7.72
N GLY A 84 9.19 -5.40 -8.29
CA GLY A 84 9.95 -4.59 -9.26
C GLY A 84 9.95 -5.13 -10.69
N THR A 85 9.15 -6.16 -11.00
CA THR A 85 8.91 -6.55 -12.39
C THR A 85 8.01 -5.52 -13.06
N PRO A 86 8.43 -4.90 -14.19
CA PRO A 86 7.58 -3.94 -14.89
C PRO A 86 6.22 -4.54 -15.24
N ILE A 87 5.13 -3.79 -15.02
CA ILE A 87 3.76 -4.22 -15.32
C ILE A 87 3.63 -4.63 -16.80
N LYS A 88 4.36 -3.94 -17.67
CA LYS A 88 4.47 -4.28 -19.08
C LYS A 88 5.06 -5.68 -19.32
N THR A 89 6.10 -6.05 -18.59
CA THR A 89 6.73 -7.37 -18.64
C THR A 89 5.78 -8.47 -18.18
N VAL A 90 4.95 -8.19 -17.17
CA VAL A 90 3.88 -9.12 -16.73
C VAL A 90 2.88 -9.38 -17.85
N ALA A 91 2.43 -8.33 -18.55
CA ALA A 91 1.54 -8.47 -19.70
C ALA A 91 2.19 -9.24 -20.86
N GLU A 92 3.46 -8.98 -21.15
CA GLU A 92 4.22 -9.71 -22.18
C GLU A 92 4.37 -11.20 -21.84
N ASN A 93 4.69 -11.54 -20.58
CA ASN A 93 4.79 -12.91 -20.12
C ASN A 93 3.43 -13.64 -20.17
N LEU A 94 2.34 -12.92 -19.97
CA LEU A 94 0.99 -13.44 -20.18
C LEU A 94 0.69 -13.76 -21.64
N GLU A 95 1.20 -12.97 -22.59
CA GLU A 95 1.02 -13.25 -24.02
C GLU A 95 1.93 -14.35 -24.56
N ARG A 96 3.18 -14.44 -24.07
CA ARG A 96 4.20 -15.37 -24.58
C ARG A 96 3.87 -16.86 -24.42
N GLY A 97 2.86 -17.22 -23.63
CA GLY A 97 2.50 -18.64 -23.50
C GLY A 97 3.36 -19.42 -22.51
N ASN A 98 2.90 -20.59 -22.10
CA ASN A 98 3.77 -21.72 -21.75
C ASN A 98 3.45 -22.87 -22.73
N LEU A 99 4.12 -24.02 -22.64
CA LEU A 99 3.89 -25.14 -23.56
C LEU A 99 2.41 -25.60 -23.64
N TRP A 100 1.62 -25.37 -22.59
CA TRP A 100 0.22 -25.77 -22.48
C TRP A 100 -0.76 -24.84 -23.20
N THR A 101 -0.41 -23.57 -23.41
CA THR A 101 -1.30 -22.60 -24.09
C THR A 101 -1.56 -22.92 -25.56
N ASN A 102 -0.70 -23.74 -26.19
CA ASN A 102 -0.91 -24.21 -27.55
C ASN A 102 -1.96 -25.32 -27.66
N TRP A 103 -2.33 -25.95 -26.54
CA TRP A 103 -3.20 -27.14 -26.49
C TRP A 103 -4.66 -26.80 -26.17
N VAL A 104 -4.94 -25.64 -25.57
CA VAL A 104 -6.30 -25.21 -25.21
C VAL A 104 -6.59 -23.79 -25.74
N PRO A 105 -7.30 -23.65 -26.88
CA PRO A 105 -7.53 -22.35 -27.53
C PRO A 105 -8.22 -21.29 -26.65
N GLY A 106 -9.11 -21.71 -25.73
CA GLY A 106 -9.79 -20.79 -24.80
C GLY A 106 -8.84 -20.11 -23.82
N VAL A 107 -7.77 -20.79 -23.40
CA VAL A 107 -6.76 -20.24 -22.49
C VAL A 107 -5.91 -19.17 -23.19
N ALA A 108 -5.56 -19.39 -24.45
CA ALA A 108 -4.78 -18.43 -25.23
C ALA A 108 -5.56 -17.10 -25.46
N ALA A 109 -6.85 -17.18 -25.79
CA ALA A 109 -7.69 -16.00 -25.96
C ALA A 109 -7.86 -15.22 -24.63
N HIS A 110 -8.10 -15.94 -23.53
CA HIS A 110 -8.26 -15.35 -22.21
C HIS A 110 -6.99 -14.62 -21.72
N ARG A 111 -5.80 -15.21 -21.91
CA ARG A 111 -4.52 -14.57 -21.54
C ARG A 111 -4.26 -13.29 -22.34
N LYS A 112 -4.59 -13.27 -23.64
CA LYS A 112 -4.49 -12.06 -24.46
C LYS A 112 -5.42 -10.95 -23.96
N THR A 113 -6.65 -11.29 -23.58
CA THR A 113 -7.59 -10.34 -22.97
C THR A 113 -7.02 -9.79 -21.67
N MET A 114 -6.53 -10.66 -20.79
CA MET A 114 -5.91 -10.26 -19.52
C MET A 114 -4.68 -9.37 -19.70
N ALA A 115 -3.79 -9.70 -20.65
CA ALA A 115 -2.64 -8.88 -20.96
C ALA A 115 -3.05 -7.50 -21.49
N ARG A 116 -4.09 -7.42 -22.32
CA ARG A 116 -4.67 -6.14 -22.76
C ARG A 116 -5.23 -5.35 -21.57
N ASP A 117 -5.95 -6.01 -20.67
CA ASP A 117 -6.56 -5.38 -19.51
C ASP A 117 -5.52 -4.86 -18.50
N ILE A 118 -4.40 -5.58 -18.34
CA ILE A 118 -3.25 -5.14 -17.55
C ILE A 118 -2.60 -3.91 -18.18
N ARG A 119 -2.37 -3.92 -19.50
CA ARG A 119 -1.81 -2.74 -20.18
C ARG A 119 -2.73 -1.53 -20.07
N ALA A 120 -4.04 -1.74 -20.20
CA ALA A 120 -5.03 -0.69 -20.06
C ALA A 120 -5.07 -0.07 -18.65
N GLY A 121 -4.56 -0.77 -17.63
CA GLY A 121 -4.45 -0.26 -16.27
C GLY A 121 -3.11 0.38 -15.92
N ILE A 122 -2.09 0.32 -16.79
CA ILE A 122 -0.79 0.99 -16.56
C ILE A 122 -0.99 2.50 -16.29
N PRO A 123 -1.77 3.26 -17.09
CA PRO A 123 -1.97 4.69 -16.83
C PRO A 123 -2.63 4.99 -15.47
N GLU A 124 -3.41 4.06 -14.91
CA GLU A 124 -4.00 4.23 -13.58
C GLU A 124 -2.93 4.14 -12.48
N VAL A 125 -1.93 3.26 -12.65
CA VAL A 125 -0.82 3.10 -11.70
C VAL A 125 0.18 4.25 -11.84
N GLU A 126 0.48 4.69 -13.07
CA GLU A 126 1.29 5.90 -13.31
C GLU A 126 0.65 7.12 -12.63
N SER A 127 -0.66 7.35 -12.86
CA SER A 127 -1.38 8.47 -12.24
C SER A 127 -1.45 8.37 -10.70
N LEU A 128 -1.52 7.16 -10.14
CA LEU A 128 -1.42 6.94 -8.70
C LEU A 128 -0.05 7.39 -8.16
N VAL A 129 1.04 7.04 -8.84
CA VAL A 129 2.41 7.38 -8.43
C VAL A 129 2.66 8.88 -8.57
N ASP A 130 2.23 9.50 -9.66
CA ASP A 130 2.34 10.94 -9.85
C ASP A 130 1.55 11.71 -8.78
N GLY A 131 0.30 11.31 -8.54
CA GLY A 131 -0.52 11.90 -7.48
C GLY A 131 0.09 11.71 -6.09
N TYR A 132 0.72 10.56 -5.83
CA TYR A 132 1.44 10.34 -4.57
C TYR A 132 2.65 11.27 -4.44
N ALA A 133 3.43 11.47 -5.52
CA ALA A 133 4.57 12.38 -5.49
C ALA A 133 4.15 13.83 -5.21
N GLU A 134 3.03 14.29 -5.77
CA GLU A 134 2.46 15.61 -5.48
C GLU A 134 2.05 15.74 -4.01
N VAL A 135 1.31 14.76 -3.47
CA VAL A 135 0.91 14.72 -2.05
C VAL A 135 2.14 14.65 -1.15
N GLN A 136 3.13 13.84 -1.50
CA GLN A 136 4.38 13.72 -0.77
C GLN A 136 5.11 15.06 -0.72
N GLN A 137 5.23 15.76 -1.85
CA GLN A 137 5.90 17.06 -1.91
C GLN A 137 5.19 18.11 -1.04
N ASP A 138 3.85 18.22 -1.16
CA ASP A 138 3.07 19.16 -0.35
C ASP A 138 3.20 18.84 1.14
N TRP A 139 2.91 17.61 1.55
CA TRP A 139 2.86 17.23 2.96
C TRP A 139 4.23 17.11 3.64
N ASN A 140 5.29 16.83 2.89
CA ASN A 140 6.65 16.86 3.43
C ASN A 140 7.18 18.30 3.63
N SER A 141 6.62 19.29 2.93
CA SER A 141 6.92 20.70 3.19
C SER A 141 6.32 21.21 4.50
N LYS A 142 5.26 20.54 4.99
CA LYS A 142 4.55 20.90 6.23
C LYS A 142 5.33 20.48 7.48
N GLY A 143 5.04 21.12 8.61
CA GLY A 143 5.59 20.76 9.92
C GLY A 143 5.13 19.37 10.38
N LEU A 144 5.86 18.80 11.34
CA LEU A 144 5.52 17.50 11.94
C LEU A 144 4.15 17.54 12.65
N LEU A 145 3.85 18.63 13.36
CA LEU A 145 2.55 18.80 14.00
C LEU A 145 1.40 18.96 12.99
N HIS A 146 1.64 19.66 11.88
CA HIS A 146 0.66 19.75 10.80
C HIS A 146 0.27 18.35 10.30
N ARG A 147 1.25 17.50 9.95
CA ARG A 147 0.99 16.13 9.46
C ARG A 147 0.21 15.27 10.46
N VAL A 148 0.52 15.41 11.75
CA VAL A 148 -0.14 14.60 12.79
C VAL A 148 -1.57 15.06 13.04
N LEU A 149 -1.79 16.37 13.15
CA LEU A 149 -3.11 16.91 13.50
C LEU A 149 -4.05 17.01 12.31
N ARG A 150 -3.51 17.08 11.10
CA ARG A 150 -4.26 17.01 9.84
C ARG A 150 -4.10 15.65 9.16
N ALA A 151 -3.87 14.60 9.94
CA ALA A 151 -3.73 13.24 9.43
C ALA A 151 -4.97 12.77 8.66
N ASP A 152 -6.17 13.25 9.00
CA ASP A 152 -7.40 12.95 8.26
C ASP A 152 -7.37 13.53 6.84
N GLU A 153 -7.00 14.81 6.71
CA GLU A 153 -6.87 15.48 5.40
C GLU A 153 -5.83 14.75 4.53
N LEU A 154 -4.68 14.42 5.10
CA LEU A 154 -3.65 13.62 4.42
C LEU A 154 -4.15 12.22 4.03
N ALA A 155 -4.87 11.54 4.92
CA ALA A 155 -5.43 10.24 4.62
C ALA A 155 -6.46 10.32 3.47
N GLN A 156 -7.27 11.39 3.42
CA GLN A 156 -8.23 11.63 2.34
C GLN A 156 -7.53 11.87 0.99
N ASP A 157 -6.46 12.67 0.97
CA ASP A 157 -5.64 12.89 -0.24
C ASP A 157 -5.04 11.58 -0.76
N LEU A 158 -4.46 10.77 0.14
CA LEU A 158 -3.91 9.46 -0.22
C LEU A 158 -5.01 8.50 -0.69
N GLN A 159 -6.18 8.51 -0.05
CA GLN A 159 -7.32 7.68 -0.46
C GLN A 159 -7.82 8.06 -1.86
N LYS A 160 -7.86 9.35 -2.18
CA LYS A 160 -8.22 9.85 -3.52
C LYS A 160 -7.26 9.29 -4.57
N ASN A 161 -5.95 9.31 -4.33
CA ASN A 161 -4.98 8.72 -5.24
C ASN A 161 -5.16 7.21 -5.40
N LEU A 162 -5.35 6.47 -4.30
CA LEU A 162 -5.62 5.02 -4.35
C LEU A 162 -6.90 4.68 -5.12
N SER A 163 -7.89 5.57 -5.14
CA SER A 163 -9.16 5.35 -5.85
C SER A 163 -9.04 5.44 -7.38
N VAL A 164 -7.93 5.99 -7.90
CA VAL A 164 -7.62 6.00 -9.34
C VAL A 164 -7.46 4.58 -9.89
N VAL A 165 -6.93 3.66 -9.08
CA VAL A 165 -6.76 2.25 -9.45
C VAL A 165 -8.09 1.49 -9.32
N ARG A 166 -8.85 1.49 -10.42
CA ARG A 166 -10.17 0.85 -10.51
C ARG A 166 -10.06 -0.65 -10.71
N ARG A 167 -9.03 -1.09 -11.43
CA ARG A 167 -8.80 -2.50 -11.78
C ARG A 167 -8.22 -3.27 -10.58
N PRO A 168 -8.93 -4.30 -10.06
CA PRO A 168 -8.54 -4.98 -8.82
C PRO A 168 -7.16 -5.64 -8.84
N TRP A 169 -6.68 -6.11 -10.00
CA TRP A 169 -5.37 -6.76 -10.09
C TRP A 169 -4.20 -5.78 -9.93
N HIS A 170 -4.35 -4.51 -10.31
CA HIS A 170 -3.31 -3.49 -10.09
C HIS A 170 -3.17 -3.07 -8.63
N ARG A 171 -4.14 -3.42 -7.76
CA ARG A 171 -3.99 -3.26 -6.30
C ARG A 171 -2.95 -4.20 -5.70
N GLY A 172 -2.51 -5.19 -6.48
CA GLY A 172 -1.41 -6.08 -6.13
C GLY A 172 -0.02 -5.51 -6.46
N SER A 173 0.09 -4.38 -7.16
CA SER A 173 1.38 -3.77 -7.48
C SER A 173 2.11 -3.28 -6.22
N GLN A 174 3.43 -3.32 -6.22
CA GLN A 174 4.26 -2.81 -5.13
C GLN A 174 3.97 -1.32 -4.89
N ALA A 175 3.84 -0.52 -5.96
CA ALA A 175 3.49 0.89 -5.83
C ALA A 175 2.16 1.11 -5.08
N TYR A 176 1.12 0.35 -5.42
CA TYR A 176 -0.16 0.43 -4.73
C TYR A 176 -0.03 0.03 -3.26
N GLN A 177 0.66 -1.08 -2.97
CA GLN A 177 0.82 -1.59 -1.61
C GLN A 177 1.59 -0.62 -0.71
N GLU A 178 2.64 0.03 -1.22
CA GLU A 178 3.42 1.01 -0.47
C GLU A 178 2.59 2.26 -0.15
N ILE A 179 1.83 2.78 -1.12
CA ILE A 179 0.95 3.93 -0.90
C ILE A 179 -0.19 3.56 0.05
N GLU A 180 -0.79 2.37 -0.10
CA GLU A 180 -1.83 1.87 0.79
C GLU A 180 -1.31 1.71 2.24
N SER A 181 -0.08 1.23 2.43
CA SER A 181 0.53 1.14 3.76
C SER A 181 0.70 2.50 4.41
N THR A 182 1.10 3.51 3.63
CA THR A 182 1.24 4.89 4.08
C THR A 182 -0.12 5.49 4.44
N TYR A 183 -1.14 5.27 3.59
CA TYR A 183 -2.52 5.66 3.86
C TYR A 183 -3.04 5.07 5.17
N ARG A 184 -2.84 3.77 5.41
CA ARG A 184 -3.32 3.09 6.63
C ARG A 184 -2.72 3.71 7.89
N ARG A 185 -1.41 3.98 7.88
CA ARG A 185 -0.73 4.64 9.01
C ARG A 185 -1.36 5.98 9.36
N TYR A 186 -1.64 6.82 8.35
CA TYR A 186 -2.24 8.13 8.58
C TYR A 186 -3.73 8.07 8.92
N ARG A 187 -4.46 7.07 8.42
CA ARG A 187 -5.84 6.81 8.83
C ARG A 187 -5.93 6.34 10.28
N GLU A 188 -5.03 5.48 10.73
CA GLU A 188 -4.95 5.10 12.15
C GLU A 188 -4.68 6.33 13.02
N LEU A 189 -3.74 7.18 12.59
CA LEU A 189 -3.43 8.42 13.27
C LEU A 189 -4.63 9.38 13.32
N SER A 190 -5.43 9.47 12.26
CA SER A 190 -6.60 10.35 12.23
C SER A 190 -7.71 9.91 13.19
N THR A 191 -7.82 8.61 13.47
CA THR A 191 -8.80 8.09 14.45
C THR A 191 -8.39 8.29 15.90
N SER A 192 -7.12 8.61 16.17
CA SER A 192 -6.59 8.81 17.52
C SER A 192 -5.52 9.90 17.50
N PRO A 193 -5.91 11.16 17.24
CA PRO A 193 -4.98 12.27 17.24
C PRO A 193 -4.39 12.45 18.65
N PRO A 194 -3.14 12.89 18.77
CA PRO A 194 -2.54 13.15 20.07
C PRO A 194 -3.26 14.32 20.76
N GLU A 195 -3.69 14.09 21.99
CA GLU A 195 -4.26 15.13 22.85
C GLU A 195 -3.18 16.01 23.49
N THR A 196 -1.96 15.47 23.62
CA THR A 196 -0.83 16.18 24.21
C THR A 196 0.43 16.09 23.35
N LEU A 197 1.17 17.19 23.32
CA LEU A 197 2.53 17.31 22.83
C LEU A 197 3.47 16.94 23.98
N ALA A 198 3.93 15.70 23.99
CA ALA A 198 4.93 15.20 24.92
C ALA A 198 6.32 15.19 24.29
N GLY A 199 7.34 15.53 25.08
CA GLY A 199 8.71 15.54 24.62
C GLY A 199 9.74 15.65 25.73
N ARG A 200 11.01 15.66 25.34
CA ARG A 200 12.15 15.78 26.26
C ARG A 200 13.18 16.76 25.72
N VAL A 201 13.77 17.59 26.58
CA VAL A 201 14.94 18.41 26.21
C VAL A 201 16.17 17.50 26.19
N LEU A 202 16.76 17.27 25.01
CA LEU A 202 17.99 16.50 24.87
C LEU A 202 19.23 17.33 25.21
N SER A 203 19.25 18.59 24.75
CA SER A 203 20.36 19.50 25.02
C SER A 203 19.88 20.94 25.18
N ALA A 204 20.61 21.68 26.01
CA ALA A 204 20.42 23.10 26.28
C ALA A 204 21.78 23.75 26.54
N PRO A 205 21.95 25.06 26.30
CA PRO A 205 23.14 25.78 26.71
C PRO A 205 23.37 25.69 28.22
N ASN A 206 24.64 25.67 28.64
CA ASN A 206 24.99 25.41 30.05
C ASN A 206 24.30 26.37 31.03
N GLN A 207 24.15 27.65 30.66
CA GLN A 207 23.58 28.69 31.51
C GLN A 207 22.10 29.01 31.24
N SER A 208 21.42 28.18 30.44
CA SER A 208 20.06 28.45 30.02
C SER A 208 19.14 27.25 30.24
N ASP A 209 17.90 27.53 30.61
CA ASP A 209 16.78 26.60 30.58
C ASP A 209 15.80 27.03 29.48
N LEU A 210 14.94 26.09 29.06
CA LEU A 210 13.85 26.35 28.12
C LEU A 210 12.52 26.47 28.88
N ALA A 211 11.68 27.42 28.52
CA ALA A 211 10.25 27.34 28.81
C ALA A 211 9.47 27.33 27.51
N ILE A 212 8.41 26.51 27.46
CA ILE A 212 7.53 26.40 26.30
C ILE A 212 6.16 26.90 26.74
N SER A 213 5.60 27.86 26.01
CA SER A 213 4.30 28.45 26.29
C SER A 213 3.40 28.35 25.06
N MET A 214 2.12 28.14 25.29
CA MET A 214 1.08 28.19 24.27
C MET A 214 0.36 29.52 24.37
N LEU A 215 0.26 30.22 23.25
CA LEU A 215 -0.38 31.51 23.14
C LEU A 215 -1.64 31.41 22.29
N ARG A 216 -2.72 32.07 22.70
CA ARG A 216 -3.91 32.33 21.89
C ARG A 216 -4.12 33.83 21.83
N SER A 217 -4.15 34.39 20.63
CA SER A 217 -4.28 35.85 20.43
C SER A 217 -3.26 36.65 21.26
N GLY A 218 -2.02 36.15 21.35
CA GLY A 218 -0.93 36.76 22.12
C GLY A 218 -0.94 36.52 23.63
N SER A 219 -2.02 35.97 24.19
CA SER A 219 -2.14 35.66 25.63
C SER A 219 -1.74 34.23 25.94
N GLN A 220 -0.99 34.03 27.02
CA GLN A 220 -0.58 32.69 27.44
C GLN A 220 -1.78 31.91 27.97
N VAL A 221 -2.03 30.75 27.36
CA VAL A 221 -3.09 29.81 27.78
C VAL A 221 -2.52 28.70 28.66
N ARG A 222 -1.32 28.23 28.32
CA ARG A 222 -0.60 27.18 29.06
C ARG A 222 0.90 27.37 28.89
N GLY A 223 1.69 26.79 29.78
CA GLY A 223 3.13 26.70 29.58
C GLY A 223 3.75 25.68 30.52
N THR A 224 5.03 25.41 30.27
CA THR A 224 5.86 24.53 31.08
C THR A 224 6.58 25.32 32.16
N ALA A 225 7.04 24.63 33.20
CA ALA A 225 8.13 25.15 34.03
C ALA A 225 9.43 25.25 33.21
N ARG A 226 10.52 25.70 33.86
CA ARG A 226 11.86 25.71 33.28
C ARG A 226 12.34 24.27 33.02
N LEU A 227 12.80 24.01 31.81
CA LEU A 227 13.23 22.71 31.31
C LEU A 227 14.73 22.75 31.01
N GLY A 228 15.51 22.05 31.80
CA GLY A 228 16.91 21.75 31.51
C GLY A 228 17.08 20.43 30.72
N PRO A 229 18.31 20.04 30.39
CA PRO A 229 18.59 18.76 29.73
C PRO A 229 18.02 17.56 30.52
N GLY A 230 17.46 16.60 29.79
CA GLY A 230 16.80 15.41 30.33
C GLY A 230 15.38 15.65 30.85
N LYS A 231 14.92 16.90 30.97
CA LYS A 231 13.57 17.20 31.46
C LYS A 231 12.52 16.94 30.40
N GLU A 232 11.45 16.29 30.83
CA GLU A 232 10.28 16.03 30.03
C GLU A 232 9.27 17.16 30.15
N PHE A 233 8.48 17.31 29.11
CA PHE A 233 7.38 18.25 29.08
C PHE A 233 6.17 17.61 28.42
N GLU A 234 5.01 18.10 28.81
CA GLU A 234 3.74 17.75 28.23
C GLU A 234 2.89 19.01 28.13
N LEU A 235 2.38 19.28 26.93
CA LEU A 235 1.52 20.41 26.66
C LEU A 235 0.25 19.90 25.97
N PRO A 236 -0.94 20.39 26.31
CA PRO A 236 -2.14 20.03 25.57
C PRO A 236 -2.02 20.50 24.13
N VAL A 237 -2.50 19.70 23.18
CA VAL A 237 -2.66 20.15 21.80
C VAL A 237 -3.92 21.00 21.74
N VAL A 238 -3.74 22.30 21.51
CA VAL A 238 -4.86 23.23 21.37
C VAL A 238 -4.74 23.88 19.99
N PRO A 239 -5.71 23.62 19.08
CA PRO A 239 -5.75 24.26 17.77
C PRO A 239 -5.71 25.79 17.88
N GLU A 240 -5.22 26.44 16.82
CA GLU A 240 -5.16 27.91 16.68
C GLU A 240 -4.34 28.60 17.78
N THR A 241 -3.36 27.89 18.34
CA THR A 241 -2.38 28.46 19.25
C THR A 241 -1.03 28.64 18.57
N GLN A 242 -0.18 29.45 19.18
CA GLN A 242 1.23 29.58 18.84
C GLN A 242 2.08 28.95 19.94
N LEU A 243 3.15 28.26 19.56
CA LEU A 243 4.18 27.81 20.48
C LEU A 243 5.23 28.90 20.61
N ARG A 244 5.36 29.47 21.81
CA ARG A 244 6.47 30.35 22.19
C ARG A 244 7.49 29.57 23.00
N PHE A 245 8.71 29.55 22.50
CA PHE A 245 9.88 29.06 23.20
C PHE A 245 10.61 30.25 23.81
N SER A 246 10.96 30.15 25.08
CA SER A 246 11.66 31.20 25.83
C SER A 246 12.94 30.63 26.43
N GLU A 247 14.06 31.26 26.12
CA GLU A 247 15.34 31.00 26.76
C GLU A 247 15.36 31.73 28.10
N ILE A 248 15.63 30.99 29.18
CA ILE A 248 15.66 31.54 30.54
C ILE A 248 17.06 31.37 31.11
N SER A 249 17.66 32.46 31.56
CA SER A 249 18.95 32.43 32.24
C SER A 249 18.82 31.66 33.57
N LYS A 250 19.65 30.64 33.78
CA LYS A 250 19.70 29.91 35.06
C LYS A 250 20.12 30.80 36.22
N THR A 251 21.02 31.75 35.97
CA THR A 251 21.57 32.66 36.97
C THR A 251 20.56 33.70 37.44
N THR A 252 19.86 34.34 36.50
CA THR A 252 18.95 35.46 36.82
C THR A 252 17.49 35.04 36.89
N GLY A 253 17.14 33.88 36.32
CA GLY A 253 15.78 33.42 36.17
C GLY A 253 14.93 34.23 35.19
N LYS A 254 15.52 35.18 34.46
CA LYS A 254 14.82 36.05 33.51
C LYS A 254 14.84 35.45 32.10
N VAL A 255 13.82 35.78 31.31
CA VAL A 255 13.80 35.50 29.88
C VAL A 255 14.88 36.34 29.21
N VAL A 256 15.74 35.68 28.44
CA VAL A 256 16.85 36.29 27.71
C VAL A 256 16.47 36.49 26.24
N ASP A 257 15.77 35.53 25.66
CA ASP A 257 15.27 35.59 24.28
C ASP A 257 14.01 34.72 24.12
N SER A 258 13.24 34.96 23.06
CA SER A 258 12.07 34.16 22.72
C SER A 258 11.84 34.06 21.22
N VAL A 259 11.37 32.90 20.77
CA VAL A 259 10.92 32.66 19.40
C VAL A 259 9.53 32.05 19.43
N SER A 260 8.67 32.43 18.49
CA SER A 260 7.31 31.91 18.39
C SER A 260 7.08 31.29 17.03
N PHE A 261 6.34 30.20 17.00
CA PHE A 261 5.93 29.50 15.79
C PHE A 261 4.42 29.26 15.86
N ASP A 262 3.75 29.30 14.70
CA ASP A 262 2.40 28.74 14.63
C ASP A 262 2.47 27.26 14.97
N PHE A 263 1.52 26.78 15.79
CA PHE A 263 1.60 25.44 16.38
C PHE A 263 1.71 24.35 15.30
N LEU A 264 1.01 24.52 14.17
CA LEU A 264 1.05 23.56 13.06
C LEU A 264 2.36 23.62 12.28
N ASP A 265 2.97 24.81 12.16
CA ASP A 265 4.11 25.05 11.29
C ASP A 265 5.45 24.84 11.97
N TRP A 266 5.44 24.50 13.27
CA TRP A 266 6.67 24.20 13.99
C TRP A 266 7.37 22.97 13.35
N PRO A 267 8.53 23.16 12.70
CA PRO A 267 9.07 22.13 11.80
C PRO A 267 10.19 21.31 12.41
N LYS A 268 10.68 21.65 13.62
CA LYS A 268 12.01 21.24 14.08
C LYS A 268 12.05 20.86 15.55
N SER A 269 12.62 19.69 15.81
CA SER A 269 13.12 19.29 17.13
C SER A 269 14.26 20.19 17.65
N THR A 270 14.84 21.06 16.81
CA THR A 270 15.84 22.04 17.21
C THR A 270 15.24 23.45 17.23
N ILE A 271 15.47 24.17 18.33
CA ILE A 271 15.13 25.59 18.48
C ILE A 271 16.42 26.40 18.54
N THR A 272 16.54 27.41 17.67
CA THR A 272 17.63 28.39 17.70
C THR A 272 17.06 29.75 18.03
N PHE A 273 17.63 30.40 19.05
CA PHE A 273 17.23 31.72 19.52
C PHE A 273 18.02 32.80 18.75
N PRO A 274 17.36 33.72 18.04
CA PRO A 274 18.02 34.64 17.12
C PRO A 274 18.88 35.70 17.82
N GLY A 275 18.50 36.14 19.02
CA GLY A 275 19.21 37.17 19.77
C GLY A 275 20.47 36.66 20.45
N THR A 276 20.46 35.42 20.94
CA THR A 276 21.59 34.80 21.67
C THR A 276 22.42 33.86 20.82
N GLY A 277 21.87 33.33 19.71
CA GLY A 277 22.45 32.22 18.95
C GLY A 277 22.37 30.87 19.69
N SER A 278 21.73 30.83 20.86
CA SER A 278 21.58 29.62 21.66
C SER A 278 20.75 28.57 20.94
N ARG A 279 21.14 27.30 21.10
CA ARG A 279 20.47 26.16 20.49
C ARG A 279 19.99 25.16 21.54
N PHE A 280 18.72 24.78 21.44
CA PHE A 280 18.10 23.71 22.20
C PHE A 280 17.70 22.58 21.27
N VAL A 281 17.83 21.33 21.74
CA VAL A 281 17.39 20.14 21.00
C VAL A 281 16.36 19.40 21.85
N LEU A 282 15.23 19.07 21.24
CA LEU A 282 14.10 18.38 21.80
C LEU A 282 13.96 17.00 21.14
N ALA A 283 13.41 16.03 21.86
CA ALA A 283 12.93 14.76 21.30
C ALA A 283 11.40 14.72 21.40
N LEU A 284 10.75 14.27 20.33
CA LEU A 284 9.29 14.13 20.24
C LEU A 284 8.94 12.69 19.79
N PRO A 285 9.27 11.65 20.59
CA PRO A 285 9.37 10.28 20.08
C PRO A 285 8.10 9.75 19.43
N GLU A 286 6.94 10.00 20.04
CA GLU A 286 5.66 9.53 19.50
C GLU A 286 5.26 10.26 18.23
N LEU A 287 5.52 11.57 18.16
CA LEU A 287 5.16 12.37 16.99
C LEU A 287 6.14 12.14 15.85
N ASP A 288 7.43 11.93 16.13
CA ASP A 288 8.43 11.56 15.13
C ASP A 288 8.05 10.23 14.46
N LEU A 289 7.56 9.27 15.25
CA LEU A 289 7.09 7.97 14.74
C LEU A 289 5.73 8.03 14.07
N LYS A 290 4.84 8.98 14.38
CA LYS A 290 3.50 9.04 13.79
C LYS A 290 3.42 10.01 12.60
N GLY A 291 4.07 11.16 12.72
CA GLY A 291 4.11 12.25 11.73
C GLY A 291 5.39 12.31 10.90
N ALA A 292 6.10 11.19 10.75
CA ALA A 292 7.28 11.11 9.89
C ALA A 292 6.91 11.53 8.45
N PRO A 293 7.83 12.15 7.69
CA PRO A 293 7.61 12.44 6.29
C PRO A 293 7.06 11.23 5.52
N LEU A 294 6.24 11.48 4.50
CA LEU A 294 5.81 10.44 3.58
C LEU A 294 7.05 9.83 2.92
N PRO A 295 7.22 8.50 2.99
CA PRO A 295 8.41 7.84 2.48
C PRO A 295 8.45 7.91 0.95
N ASP A 296 9.65 7.94 0.41
CA ASP A 296 9.83 7.72 -1.02
C ASP A 296 9.38 6.31 -1.40
N LEU A 297 8.73 6.17 -2.56
CA LEU A 297 8.46 4.86 -3.14
C LEU A 297 9.77 4.13 -3.40
N SER A 298 9.81 2.84 -3.08
CA SER A 298 10.98 2.01 -3.27
C SER A 298 11.41 1.96 -4.74
N PRO A 299 12.70 1.68 -5.03
CA PRO A 299 13.15 1.47 -6.41
C PRO A 299 12.34 0.38 -7.13
N ALA A 300 11.88 -0.64 -6.41
CA ALA A 300 11.02 -1.69 -6.96
C ALA A 300 9.65 -1.15 -7.36
N ALA A 301 8.97 -0.38 -6.48
CA ALA A 301 7.71 0.27 -6.80
C ALA A 301 7.80 1.20 -8.01
N ARG A 302 8.91 1.93 -8.15
CA ARG A 302 9.15 2.81 -9.30
C ARG A 302 9.45 2.03 -10.58
N ALA A 303 10.17 0.91 -10.49
CA ALA A 303 10.52 0.06 -11.63
C ALA A 303 9.32 -0.75 -12.18
N GLU A 304 8.20 -0.80 -11.47
CA GLU A 304 6.97 -1.44 -11.96
C GLU A 304 6.28 -0.66 -13.08
N LEU A 305 6.49 0.66 -13.16
CA LEU A 305 5.97 1.53 -14.21
C LEU A 305 6.77 1.37 -15.50
#